data_AF-A0A6J2TQJ2-F1
#
_entry.id   AF-A0A6J2TQJ2-F1
#
_cell.length_a   1.000
_cell.length_b   1.000
_cell.length_c   1.000
_cell.angle_alpha   90.00
_cell.angle_beta   90.00
_cell.angle_gamma   90.00
#
_symmetry.space_group_name_H-M   'P 1'
#
loop_
_entity.id
_entity.type
_entity.pdbx_description
1 polymer ?
#
loop_
_entity_poly.entity_id
_entity_poly.type
_entity_poly.pdbx_seq_one_letter_code
_entity_poly.pdbx_strand_id
1 'polypeptide(L)'
;MPRTKPTRKTDVIGNLDLNPEDAVPYFRESLQQEKFFVKPPNWDSPGDSIEMLFLSNQREYEQMTILKKELFETAKNQAEINCTRIQKMYKTQDRLRKRFIEVNSFIKDCADKRRSAEKAIQHESELHEELTGGIDECNSSIKELDAFRNDLKRTVKEFEPYERVLDDVVKVSDIFESPKDCMDRCDALMLAQVEINKLEMQKIQEIEEMRKTMLKVTNEAALAVLGLKNDLAKLERSYNQSRTMCLKMEKLLTTTKETITTNDLDKERALDGVQIMYRLLCKRRDMEPEFGRRDLEKSLDFIKREVELLVRVLRKAQAKQSSHKPGKHATHEDPPC
;
A
#
# COMPACT_ATOMS: atom_id res chain seq x y z
N MET A 1 25.84 109.76 28.64
CA MET A 1 25.13 108.90 29.61
C MET A 1 26.14 108.32 30.58
N PRO A 2 26.11 108.66 31.88
CA PRO A 2 27.05 108.12 32.85
C PRO A 2 26.65 106.69 33.23
N ARG A 3 27.66 105.80 33.37
CA ARG A 3 27.49 104.36 33.59
C ARG A 3 27.01 104.05 35.01
N THR A 4 26.02 103.17 35.14
CA THR A 4 25.23 102.88 36.34
C THR A 4 25.78 101.79 37.27
N LYS A 5 27.05 101.37 37.15
CA LYS A 5 27.62 100.34 38.06
C LYS A 5 29.10 100.60 38.37
N PRO A 6 29.48 100.80 39.64
CA PRO A 6 30.89 100.83 40.04
C PRO A 6 31.47 99.41 40.03
N THR A 7 32.64 99.24 39.43
CA THR A 7 33.39 97.98 39.40
C THR A 7 34.07 97.74 40.76
N ARG A 8 33.64 96.66 41.41
CA ARG A 8 34.40 95.76 42.32
C ARG A 8 35.67 96.36 42.95
N LYS A 9 35.51 96.78 44.21
CA LYS A 9 36.43 96.63 45.36
C LYS A 9 37.92 96.53 45.03
N THR A 10 38.61 97.65 45.17
CA THR A 10 40.03 97.66 45.55
C THR A 10 40.12 97.90 47.05
N ASP A 11 40.82 97.00 47.76
CA ASP A 11 41.05 97.07 49.20
C ASP A 11 41.98 98.24 49.54
N VAL A 12 41.41 99.44 49.70
CA VAL A 12 42.09 100.58 50.32
C VAL A 12 41.14 101.17 51.36
N ILE A 13 41.64 101.28 52.59
CA ILE A 13 40.92 101.73 53.78
C ILE A 13 40.62 103.23 53.64
N GLY A 14 39.33 103.58 53.46
CA GLY A 14 38.85 104.97 53.47
C GLY A 14 37.70 105.24 52.50
N ASN A 15 36.68 106.00 52.92
CA ASN A 15 35.53 106.41 52.10
C ASN A 15 35.90 107.47 51.05
N LEU A 16 36.78 107.15 50.12
CA LEU A 16 37.15 108.02 48.99
C LEU A 16 36.79 107.36 47.64
N ASP A 17 35.50 107.10 47.42
CA ASP A 17 34.97 106.86 46.08
C ASP A 17 34.80 108.23 45.37
N LEU A 18 35.91 108.78 44.87
CA LEU A 18 35.88 109.98 44.02
C LEU A 18 35.68 109.54 42.56
N ASN A 19 34.71 110.14 41.86
CA ASN A 19 34.54 109.92 40.43
C ASN A 19 35.87 110.27 39.71
N PRO A 20 36.26 109.55 38.65
CA PRO A 20 37.53 109.79 37.97
C PRO A 20 37.64 111.21 37.38
N GLU A 21 36.51 111.86 37.06
CA GLU A 21 36.51 113.27 36.63
C GLU A 21 36.79 114.25 37.79
N ASP A 22 36.30 113.95 39.00
CA ASP A 22 36.54 114.74 40.21
C ASP A 22 37.94 114.50 40.79
N ALA A 23 38.56 113.34 40.53
CA ALA A 23 39.91 113.01 40.99
C ALA A 23 41.02 113.79 40.26
N VAL A 24 40.80 114.21 39.00
CA VAL A 24 41.77 114.96 38.19
C VAL A 24 42.14 116.32 38.81
N PRO A 25 41.20 117.17 39.26
CA PRO A 25 41.56 118.41 39.95
C PRO A 25 42.32 118.17 41.26
N TYR A 26 41.93 117.19 42.09
CA TYR A 26 42.66 116.86 43.31
C TYR A 26 44.08 116.35 43.04
N PHE A 27 44.28 115.55 41.99
CA PHE A 27 45.61 115.11 41.57
C PHE A 27 46.47 116.29 41.08
N ARG A 28 45.90 117.26 40.35
CA ARG A 28 46.60 118.49 39.99
C ARG A 28 46.93 119.36 41.19
N GLU A 29 46.01 119.50 42.14
CA GLU A 29 46.24 120.25 43.37
C GLU A 29 47.35 119.59 44.20
N SER A 30 47.38 118.26 44.30
CA SER A 30 48.46 117.52 44.96
C SER A 30 49.81 117.74 44.29
N LEU A 31 49.87 117.69 42.94
CA LEU A 31 51.10 118.00 42.19
C LEU A 31 51.53 119.46 42.33
N GLN A 32 50.58 120.39 42.46
CA GLN A 32 50.88 121.80 42.73
C GLN A 32 51.36 122.01 44.17
N GLN A 33 50.74 121.34 45.14
CA GLN A 33 51.20 121.35 46.53
C GLN A 33 52.61 120.77 46.63
N GLU A 34 52.94 119.64 46.00
CA GLU A 34 54.32 119.12 46.01
C GLU A 34 55.34 120.09 45.39
N LYS A 35 54.96 120.83 44.33
CA LYS A 35 55.86 121.80 43.69
C LYS A 35 56.05 123.12 44.45
N PHE A 36 55.03 123.60 45.15
CA PHE A 36 55.05 124.92 45.82
C PHE A 36 55.13 124.84 47.35
N PHE A 37 55.10 123.64 47.93
CA PHE A 37 55.24 123.44 49.37
C PHE A 37 56.73 123.53 49.78
N VAL A 38 57.15 124.75 50.10
CA VAL A 38 58.43 124.97 50.81
C VAL A 38 58.23 124.51 52.26
N LYS A 39 58.78 123.35 52.61
CA LYS A 39 58.91 122.94 54.01
C LYS A 39 59.79 123.98 54.73
N PRO A 40 59.29 124.66 55.78
CA PRO A 40 60.14 125.53 56.59
C PRO A 40 61.33 124.71 57.11
N PRO A 41 62.56 125.24 57.07
CA PRO A 41 63.70 124.52 57.56
C PRO A 41 63.59 124.31 59.08
N ASN A 42 63.97 123.10 59.55
CA ASN A 42 63.70 122.53 60.88
C ASN A 42 64.11 123.39 62.11
N TRP A 43 64.78 124.53 61.93
CA TRP A 43 65.14 125.45 63.02
C TRP A 43 64.04 126.46 63.38
N ASP A 44 63.01 126.61 62.53
CA ASP A 44 61.83 127.46 62.78
C ASP A 44 60.54 126.62 63.00
N SER A 45 60.72 125.32 63.26
CA SER A 45 59.69 124.42 63.80
C SER A 45 60.08 124.13 65.25
N PRO A 46 59.20 124.32 66.24
CA PRO A 46 59.46 123.83 67.59
C PRO A 46 59.80 122.34 67.49
N GLY A 47 61.04 121.97 67.85
CA GLY A 47 61.40 120.57 67.95
C GLY A 47 60.50 119.90 68.98
N ASP A 48 59.93 118.74 68.65
CA ASP A 48 59.06 118.02 69.57
C ASP A 48 59.84 117.70 70.85
N SER A 49 59.44 118.28 71.98
CA SER A 49 60.00 117.96 73.29
C SER A 49 59.85 116.47 73.58
N ILE A 50 60.68 115.89 74.46
CA ILE A 50 60.54 114.51 74.94
C ILE A 50 59.12 114.27 75.47
N GLU A 51 58.52 115.28 76.12
CA GLU A 51 57.12 115.20 76.55
C GLU A 51 56.14 115.11 75.37
N MET A 52 56.39 115.82 74.26
CA MET A 52 55.56 115.77 73.06
C MET A 52 55.64 114.42 72.34
N LEU A 53 56.84 113.82 72.27
CA LEU A 53 57.04 112.46 71.74
C LEU A 53 56.37 111.41 72.63
N PHE A 54 56.46 111.54 73.96
CA PHE A 54 55.75 110.67 74.89
C PHE A 54 54.23 110.78 74.72
N LEU A 55 53.70 112.01 74.59
CA LEU A 55 52.29 112.24 74.31
C LEU A 55 51.86 111.68 72.95
N SER A 56 52.69 111.77 71.91
CA SER A 56 52.41 111.17 70.59
C SER A 56 52.40 109.66 70.66
N ASN A 57 53.42 109.04 71.27
CA ASN A 57 53.50 107.59 71.46
C ASN A 57 52.35 107.06 72.33
N GLN A 58 51.93 107.81 73.34
CA GLN A 58 50.79 107.43 74.16
C GLN A 58 49.48 107.50 73.37
N ARG A 59 49.28 108.54 72.56
CA ARG A 59 48.13 108.62 71.64
C ARG A 59 48.15 107.50 70.60
N GLU A 60 49.31 107.18 70.02
CA GLU A 60 49.47 106.06 69.09
C GLU A 60 49.21 104.71 69.76
N TYR A 61 49.70 104.52 70.99
CA TYR A 61 49.45 103.31 71.77
C TYR A 61 47.97 103.14 72.11
N GLU A 62 47.30 104.23 72.50
CA GLU A 62 45.86 104.26 72.74
C GLU A 62 45.09 103.94 71.44
N GLN A 63 45.47 104.55 70.32
CA GLN A 63 44.90 104.26 68.99
C GLN A 63 45.14 102.80 68.56
N MET A 64 46.34 102.26 68.76
CA MET A 64 46.68 100.87 68.44
C MET A 64 45.94 99.87 69.33
N THR A 65 45.71 100.23 70.59
CA THR A 65 44.92 99.41 71.52
C THR A 65 43.45 99.39 71.09
N ILE A 66 42.90 100.51 70.63
CA ILE A 66 41.56 100.59 70.04
C ILE A 66 41.49 99.74 68.77
N LEU A 67 42.45 99.92 67.84
CA LEU A 67 42.50 99.16 66.58
C LEU A 67 42.66 97.65 66.80
N LYS A 68 43.47 97.22 67.79
CA LYS A 68 43.59 95.80 68.13
C LYS A 68 42.28 95.22 68.66
N LYS A 69 41.53 95.98 69.46
CA LYS A 69 40.20 95.56 69.93
C LYS A 69 39.23 95.45 68.76
N GLU A 70 39.21 96.44 67.87
CA GLU A 70 38.38 96.41 66.64
C GLU A 70 38.75 95.23 65.72
N LEU A 71 40.04 94.94 65.53
CA LEU A 71 40.50 93.79 64.76
C LEU A 71 40.10 92.45 65.40
N PHE A 72 40.20 92.35 66.73
CA PHE A 72 39.77 91.14 67.43
C PHE A 72 38.25 90.95 67.34
N GLU A 73 37.47 92.01 67.52
CA GLU A 73 36.02 92.00 67.38
C GLU A 73 35.59 91.64 65.95
N THR A 74 36.20 92.25 64.94
CA THR A 74 35.94 91.93 63.53
C THR A 74 36.36 90.51 63.17
N ALA A 75 37.50 90.02 63.65
CA ALA A 75 37.94 88.63 63.44
C ALA A 75 36.99 87.62 64.10
N LYS A 76 36.52 87.92 65.32
CA LYS A 76 35.52 87.10 66.02
C LYS A 76 34.20 87.08 65.25
N ASN A 77 33.70 88.24 64.84
CA ASN A 77 32.49 88.36 64.02
C ASN A 77 32.64 87.61 62.70
N GLN A 78 33.81 87.68 62.06
CA GLN A 78 34.08 86.98 60.81
C GLN A 78 34.15 85.45 61.01
N ALA A 79 34.71 84.97 62.13
CA ALA A 79 34.74 83.55 62.46
C ALA A 79 33.32 83.01 62.71
N GLU A 80 32.46 83.77 63.39
CA GLU A 80 31.05 83.43 63.59
C GLU A 80 30.29 83.39 62.25
N ILE A 81 30.49 84.38 61.38
CA ILE A 81 29.92 84.39 60.03
C ILE A 81 30.42 83.19 59.21
N ASN A 82 31.71 82.85 59.28
CA ASN A 82 32.26 81.71 58.55
C ASN A 82 31.72 80.38 59.08
N CYS A 83 31.58 80.23 60.40
CA CYS A 83 30.99 79.04 61.01
C CYS A 83 29.53 78.86 60.54
N THR A 84 28.73 79.94 60.55
CA THR A 84 27.35 79.87 60.05
C THR A 84 27.28 79.58 58.54
N ARG A 85 28.22 80.08 57.74
CA ARG A 85 28.33 79.74 56.31
C ARG A 85 28.63 78.26 56.10
N ILE A 86 29.60 77.71 56.82
CA ILE A 86 29.97 76.29 56.76
C ILE A 86 28.78 75.41 57.15
N GLN A 87 28.08 75.75 58.22
CA GLN A 87 26.87 75.03 58.62
C GLN A 87 25.76 75.09 57.56
N LYS A 88 25.55 76.25 56.93
CA LYS A 88 24.60 76.39 55.80
C LYS A 88 25.02 75.52 54.62
N MET A 89 26.32 75.47 54.30
CA MET A 89 26.83 74.62 53.23
C MET A 89 26.55 73.14 53.49
N TYR A 90 26.85 72.63 54.69
CA TYR A 90 26.54 71.23 55.03
C TYR A 90 25.03 70.94 54.97
N LYS A 91 24.19 71.86 55.48
CA LYS A 91 22.72 71.73 55.36
C LYS A 91 22.27 71.67 53.90
N THR A 92 22.85 72.47 53.01
CA THR A 92 22.54 72.43 51.57
C THR A 92 23.03 71.14 50.91
N GLN A 93 24.22 70.65 51.26
CA GLN A 93 24.77 69.40 50.75
C GLN A 93 23.90 68.21 51.15
N ASP A 94 23.47 68.13 52.41
CA ASP A 94 22.58 67.06 52.88
C ASP A 94 21.23 67.09 52.17
N ARG A 95 20.66 68.28 51.95
CA ARG A 95 19.42 68.45 51.17
C ARG A 95 19.59 67.97 49.73
N LEU A 96 20.72 68.29 49.10
CA LEU A 96 21.02 67.82 47.74
C LEU A 96 21.20 66.31 47.70
N ARG A 97 21.87 65.71 48.69
CA ARG A 97 22.03 64.26 48.79
C ARG A 97 20.68 63.55 48.93
N LYS A 98 19.79 64.05 49.79
CA LYS A 98 18.43 63.50 49.95
C LYS A 98 17.66 63.56 48.63
N ARG A 99 17.66 64.72 47.97
CA ARG A 99 17.03 64.88 46.64
C ARG A 99 17.63 63.97 45.58
N PHE A 100 18.94 63.74 45.59
CA PHE A 100 19.58 62.84 44.65
C PHE A 100 19.13 61.38 44.86
N ILE A 101 19.00 60.96 46.12
CA ILE A 101 18.46 59.64 46.45
C ILE A 101 17.00 59.53 45.99
N GLU A 102 16.17 60.54 46.27
CA GLU A 102 14.76 60.60 45.84
C GLU A 102 14.61 60.55 44.31
N VAL A 103 15.44 61.29 43.57
CA VAL A 103 15.43 61.28 42.10
C VAL A 103 15.89 59.93 41.57
N ASN A 104 16.93 59.33 42.15
CA ASN A 104 17.39 58.01 41.73
C ASN A 104 16.34 56.91 42.01
N SER A 105 15.68 56.93 43.17
CA SER A 105 14.57 56.01 43.43
C SER A 105 13.41 56.24 42.47
N PHE A 106 13.08 57.50 42.17
CA PHE A 106 12.04 57.84 41.19
C PHE A 106 12.37 57.35 39.78
N ILE A 107 13.62 57.47 39.34
CA ILE A 107 14.06 56.96 38.02
C ILE A 107 13.93 55.44 37.98
N LYS A 108 14.32 54.73 39.05
CA LYS A 108 14.14 53.28 39.15
C LYS A 108 12.66 52.89 39.10
N ASP A 109 11.80 53.55 39.88
CA ASP A 109 10.37 53.29 39.87
C ASP A 109 9.75 53.55 38.48
N CYS A 110 10.19 54.61 37.79
CA CYS A 110 9.76 54.88 36.41
C CYS A 110 10.22 53.80 35.43
N ALA A 111 11.45 53.30 35.58
CA ALA A 111 11.98 52.23 34.74
C ALA A 111 11.22 50.92 34.99
N ASP A 112 10.91 50.59 36.24
CA ASP A 112 10.16 49.39 36.58
C ASP A 112 8.70 49.49 36.12
N LYS A 113 8.04 50.64 36.30
CA LYS A 113 6.71 50.90 35.72
C LYS A 113 6.70 50.76 34.20
N ARG A 114 7.74 51.25 33.52
CA ARG A 114 7.88 51.10 32.06
C ARG A 114 7.99 49.62 31.68
N ARG A 115 8.85 48.85 32.34
CA ARG A 115 8.98 47.40 32.10
C ARG A 115 7.67 46.66 32.37
N SER A 116 6.95 47.01 33.42
CA SER A 116 5.64 46.42 33.73
C SER A 116 4.61 46.75 32.65
N ALA A 117 4.59 48.00 32.16
CA ALA A 117 3.72 48.40 31.07
C ALA A 117 4.08 47.68 29.75
N GLU A 118 5.37 47.59 29.41
CA GLU A 118 5.85 46.85 28.24
C GLU A 118 5.44 45.38 28.29
N LYS A 119 5.57 44.73 29.45
CA LYS A 119 5.09 43.34 29.65
C LYS A 119 3.58 43.22 29.50
N ALA A 120 2.81 44.17 30.01
CA ALA A 120 1.36 44.16 29.87
C ALA A 120 0.94 44.34 28.41
N ILE A 121 1.58 45.27 27.69
CA ILE A 121 1.36 45.49 26.25
C ILE A 121 1.71 44.23 25.46
N GLN A 122 2.83 43.59 25.75
CA GLN A 122 3.23 42.37 25.08
C GLN A 122 2.22 41.25 25.29
N HIS A 123 1.79 41.03 26.55
CA HIS A 123 0.79 40.02 26.86
C HIS A 123 -0.57 40.32 26.20
N GLU A 124 -1.01 41.58 26.18
CA GLU A 124 -2.24 41.96 25.47
C GLU A 124 -2.10 41.77 23.94
N SER A 125 -0.93 42.04 23.38
CA SER A 125 -0.65 41.81 21.95
C SER A 125 -0.71 40.32 21.60
N GLU A 126 -0.08 39.47 22.41
CA GLU A 126 -0.11 38.00 22.24
C GLU A 126 -1.55 37.48 22.33
N LEU A 127 -2.32 37.93 23.34
CA LEU A 127 -3.74 37.57 23.47
C LEU A 127 -4.57 38.06 22.27
N HIS A 128 -4.31 39.25 21.76
CA HIS A 128 -5.01 39.79 20.60
C HIS A 128 -4.72 38.95 19.35
N GLU A 129 -3.47 38.52 19.15
CA GLU A 129 -3.10 37.63 18.03
C GLU A 129 -3.83 36.29 18.12
N GLU A 130 -3.86 35.65 19.30
CA GLU A 130 -4.58 34.40 19.53
C GLU A 130 -6.09 34.54 19.24
N LEU A 131 -6.71 35.59 19.78
CA LEU A 131 -8.14 35.86 19.55
C LEU A 131 -8.44 36.16 18.08
N THR A 132 -7.55 36.90 17.40
CA THR A 132 -7.71 37.20 15.97
C THR A 132 -7.61 35.91 15.14
N GLY A 133 -6.66 35.03 15.47
CA GLY A 133 -6.55 33.71 14.85
C GLY A 133 -7.82 32.88 15.03
N GLY A 134 -8.36 32.83 16.26
CA GLY A 134 -9.62 32.13 16.54
C GLY A 134 -10.83 32.73 15.80
N ILE A 135 -10.88 34.06 15.65
CA ILE A 135 -11.91 34.74 14.85
C ILE A 135 -11.80 34.36 13.37
N ASP A 136 -10.58 34.30 12.83
CA ASP A 136 -10.34 33.93 11.42
C ASP A 136 -10.69 32.47 11.13
N GLU A 137 -10.38 31.55 12.06
CA GLU A 137 -10.80 30.15 11.99
C GLU A 137 -12.33 30.01 12.02
N CYS A 138 -13.00 30.72 12.94
CA CYS A 138 -14.45 30.73 13.01
C CYS A 138 -15.08 31.30 11.74
N ASN A 139 -14.54 32.41 11.21
CA ASN A 139 -15.00 33.02 9.97
C ASN A 139 -14.81 32.09 8.77
N SER A 140 -13.71 31.34 8.73
CA SER A 140 -13.45 30.35 7.67
C SER A 140 -14.46 29.20 7.75
N SER A 141 -14.72 28.69 8.96
CA SER A 141 -15.72 27.65 9.21
C SER A 141 -17.14 28.12 8.83
N ILE A 142 -17.49 29.37 9.15
CA ILE A 142 -18.78 29.97 8.75
C ILE A 142 -18.91 30.02 7.23
N LYS A 143 -17.85 30.44 6.51
CA LYS A 143 -17.86 30.48 5.04
C LYS A 143 -18.03 29.08 4.43
N GLU A 144 -17.37 28.08 4.98
CA GLU A 144 -17.52 26.68 4.55
C GLU A 144 -18.95 26.17 4.76
N LEU A 145 -19.51 26.42 5.95
CA LEU A 145 -20.90 26.06 6.26
C LEU A 145 -21.90 26.80 5.39
N ASP A 146 -21.66 28.07 5.08
CA ASP A 146 -22.51 28.84 4.16
C ASP A 146 -22.42 28.32 2.72
N ALA A 147 -21.23 27.93 2.26
CA ALA A 147 -21.06 27.28 0.96
C ALA A 147 -21.83 25.95 0.92
N PHE A 148 -21.64 25.09 1.93
CA PHE A 148 -22.37 23.83 2.06
C PHE A 148 -23.89 24.04 2.10
N ARG A 149 -24.36 25.05 2.86
CA ARG A 149 -25.78 25.40 2.93
C ARG A 149 -26.31 25.84 1.56
N ASN A 150 -25.54 26.61 0.81
CA ASN A 150 -25.94 27.07 -0.53
C ASN A 150 -25.98 25.90 -1.52
N ASP A 151 -25.04 24.98 -1.44
CA ASP A 151 -25.05 23.76 -2.23
C ASP A 151 -26.24 22.87 -1.88
N LEU A 152 -26.53 22.67 -0.58
CA LEU A 152 -27.71 21.93 -0.13
C LEU A 152 -29.02 22.60 -0.58
N LYS A 153 -29.10 23.93 -0.55
CA LYS A 153 -30.26 24.65 -1.11
C LYS A 153 -30.38 24.46 -2.61
N ARG A 154 -29.27 24.36 -3.34
CA ARG A 154 -29.28 24.09 -4.79
C ARG A 154 -29.79 22.68 -5.05
N THR A 155 -29.27 21.68 -4.36
CA THR A 155 -29.71 20.29 -4.52
C THR A 155 -31.18 20.12 -4.13
N VAL A 156 -31.64 20.74 -3.04
CA VAL A 156 -33.07 20.72 -2.68
C VAL A 156 -33.94 21.32 -3.78
N LYS A 157 -33.52 22.43 -4.41
CA LYS A 157 -34.23 23.01 -5.57
C LYS A 157 -34.22 22.10 -6.80
N GLU A 158 -33.12 21.39 -7.04
CA GLU A 158 -33.03 20.39 -8.11
C GLU A 158 -33.99 19.21 -7.86
N PHE A 159 -34.23 18.85 -6.59
CA PHE A 159 -35.11 17.76 -6.22
C PHE A 159 -36.60 18.14 -6.07
N GLU A 160 -36.91 19.44 -5.93
CA GLU A 160 -38.27 19.98 -5.80
C GLU A 160 -39.25 19.48 -6.89
N PRO A 161 -38.88 19.38 -8.19
CA PRO A 161 -39.78 18.84 -9.20
C PRO A 161 -40.14 17.36 -8.97
N TYR A 162 -39.21 16.55 -8.48
CA TYR A 162 -39.47 15.14 -8.20
C TYR A 162 -40.35 14.96 -6.97
N GLU A 163 -40.20 15.80 -5.95
CA GLU A 163 -41.11 15.84 -4.80
C GLU A 163 -42.54 16.14 -5.23
N ARG A 164 -42.74 17.12 -6.13
CA ARG A 164 -44.07 17.43 -6.70
C ARG A 164 -44.66 16.23 -7.44
N VAL A 165 -43.85 15.50 -8.21
CA VAL A 165 -44.30 14.27 -8.89
C VAL A 165 -44.71 13.20 -7.88
N LEU A 166 -43.93 12.99 -6.81
CA LEU A 166 -44.28 12.02 -5.76
C LEU A 166 -45.58 12.42 -5.06
N ASP A 167 -45.77 13.71 -4.75
CA ASP A 167 -47.01 14.23 -4.19
C ASP A 167 -48.20 14.00 -5.15
N ASP A 168 -48.02 14.20 -6.45
CA ASP A 168 -49.07 13.98 -7.44
C ASP A 168 -49.39 12.49 -7.60
N VAL A 169 -48.39 11.60 -7.55
CA VAL A 169 -48.59 10.15 -7.57
C VAL A 169 -49.37 9.69 -6.34
N VAL A 170 -49.07 10.21 -5.16
CA VAL A 170 -49.80 9.90 -3.92
C VAL A 170 -51.24 10.42 -3.98
N LYS A 171 -51.50 11.57 -4.62
CA LYS A 171 -52.87 12.08 -4.82
C LYS A 171 -53.69 11.28 -5.82
N VAL A 172 -53.05 10.76 -6.88
CA VAL A 172 -53.73 10.03 -7.97
C VAL A 172 -53.95 8.57 -7.61
N SER A 173 -53.06 7.97 -6.83
CA SER A 173 -53.11 6.55 -6.49
C SER A 173 -53.43 6.33 -5.02
N ASP A 174 -54.54 5.66 -4.74
CA ASP A 174 -54.94 5.22 -3.38
C ASP A 174 -54.01 4.13 -2.79
N ILE A 175 -52.94 3.77 -3.51
CA ILE A 175 -52.01 2.70 -3.15
C ILE A 175 -50.98 3.17 -2.12
N PHE A 176 -50.66 4.47 -2.12
CA PHE A 176 -49.64 5.07 -1.26
C PHE A 176 -50.27 6.05 -0.29
N GLU A 177 -49.94 5.94 0.99
CA GLU A 177 -50.46 6.86 2.02
C GLU A 177 -49.62 8.14 2.15
N SER A 178 -48.35 8.07 1.77
CA SER A 178 -47.38 9.17 1.89
C SER A 178 -46.30 9.04 0.81
N PRO A 179 -45.66 10.15 0.38
CA PRO A 179 -44.48 10.09 -0.49
C PRO A 179 -43.37 9.19 0.07
N LYS A 180 -43.25 9.12 1.40
CA LYS A 180 -42.31 8.21 2.09
C LYS A 180 -42.67 6.75 1.90
N ASP A 181 -43.94 6.38 2.02
CA ASP A 181 -44.41 5.01 1.78
C ASP A 181 -44.19 4.60 0.30
N CYS A 182 -44.35 5.54 -0.63
CA CYS A 182 -43.99 5.31 -2.04
C CYS A 182 -42.49 5.01 -2.20
N MET A 183 -41.62 5.81 -1.57
CA MET A 183 -40.16 5.59 -1.62
C MET A 183 -39.75 4.28 -0.95
N ASP A 184 -40.24 3.99 0.25
CA ASP A 184 -39.90 2.78 1.01
C ASP A 184 -40.31 1.50 0.26
N ARG A 185 -41.47 1.51 -0.41
CA ARG A 185 -41.90 0.38 -1.26
C ARG A 185 -41.06 0.25 -2.52
N CYS A 186 -40.69 1.36 -3.15
CA CYS A 186 -39.77 1.35 -4.28
C CYS A 186 -38.40 0.78 -3.87
N ASP A 187 -37.88 1.18 -2.71
CA ASP A 187 -36.62 0.67 -2.16
C ASP A 187 -36.72 -0.82 -1.85
N ALA A 188 -37.82 -1.26 -1.23
CA ALA A 188 -38.07 -2.68 -0.98
C ALA A 188 -38.15 -3.49 -2.28
N LEU A 189 -38.81 -2.96 -3.33
CA LEU A 189 -38.87 -3.59 -4.64
C LEU A 189 -37.49 -3.64 -5.32
N MET A 190 -36.70 -2.58 -5.22
CA MET A 190 -35.34 -2.54 -5.74
C MET A 190 -34.43 -3.57 -5.03
N LEU A 191 -34.53 -3.67 -3.70
CA LEU A 191 -33.81 -4.67 -2.93
C LEU A 191 -34.25 -6.10 -3.29
N ALA A 192 -35.56 -6.33 -3.40
CA ALA A 192 -36.11 -7.62 -3.84
C ALA A 192 -35.63 -7.97 -5.25
N GLN A 193 -35.57 -7.01 -6.18
CA GLN A 193 -35.05 -7.24 -7.52
C GLN A 193 -33.58 -7.66 -7.50
N VAL A 194 -32.75 -7.01 -6.67
CA VAL A 194 -31.34 -7.38 -6.52
C VAL A 194 -31.20 -8.79 -5.95
N GLU A 195 -32.02 -9.15 -4.97
CA GLU A 195 -32.01 -10.49 -4.37
C GLU A 195 -32.49 -11.56 -5.35
N ILE A 196 -33.56 -11.30 -6.10
CA ILE A 196 -34.06 -12.19 -7.16
C ILE A 196 -32.98 -12.40 -8.21
N ASN A 197 -32.36 -11.33 -8.73
CA ASN A 197 -31.30 -11.44 -9.72
C ASN A 197 -30.13 -12.30 -9.20
N LYS A 198 -29.76 -12.14 -7.93
CA LYS A 198 -28.70 -12.94 -7.29
C LYS A 198 -29.09 -14.41 -7.22
N LEU A 199 -30.32 -14.73 -6.82
CA LEU A 199 -30.83 -16.09 -6.77
C LEU A 199 -30.93 -16.72 -8.17
N GLU A 200 -31.38 -15.96 -9.17
CA GLU A 200 -31.43 -16.41 -10.56
C GLU A 200 -30.04 -16.76 -11.09
N MET A 201 -29.03 -15.91 -10.85
CA MET A 201 -27.65 -16.20 -11.22
C MET A 201 -27.13 -17.47 -10.56
N GLN A 202 -27.42 -17.68 -9.27
CA GLN A 202 -27.06 -18.91 -8.57
C GLN A 202 -27.74 -20.13 -9.18
N LYS A 203 -29.04 -20.05 -9.50
CA LYS A 203 -29.78 -21.15 -10.12
C LYS A 203 -29.27 -21.47 -11.53
N ILE A 204 -28.88 -20.47 -12.31
CA ILE A 204 -28.26 -20.68 -13.63
C ILE A 204 -26.92 -21.41 -13.46
N GLN A 205 -26.09 -21.03 -12.48
CA GLN A 205 -24.83 -21.73 -12.20
C GLN A 205 -25.06 -23.19 -11.79
N GLU A 206 -26.03 -23.45 -10.89
CA GLU A 206 -26.41 -24.81 -10.51
C GLU A 206 -26.87 -25.65 -11.73
N ILE A 207 -27.68 -25.06 -12.63
CA ILE A 207 -28.13 -25.72 -13.86
C ILE A 207 -26.96 -26.02 -14.79
N GLU A 208 -26.00 -25.09 -14.94
CA GLU A 208 -24.81 -25.32 -15.74
C GLU A 208 -23.92 -26.43 -15.16
N GLU A 209 -23.76 -26.48 -13.84
CA GLU A 209 -23.03 -27.53 -13.16
C GLU A 209 -23.71 -28.89 -13.36
N MET A 210 -25.04 -28.97 -13.17
CA MET A 210 -25.81 -30.18 -13.47
C MET A 210 -25.70 -30.59 -14.94
N ARG A 211 -25.70 -29.63 -15.87
CA ARG A 211 -25.50 -29.93 -17.30
C ARG A 211 -24.09 -30.48 -17.54
N LYS A 212 -23.06 -29.92 -16.92
CA LYS A 212 -21.67 -30.40 -17.01
C LYS A 212 -21.55 -31.82 -16.44
N THR A 213 -22.15 -32.11 -15.29
CA THR A 213 -22.12 -33.46 -14.69
C THR A 213 -22.88 -34.46 -15.55
N MET A 214 -24.07 -34.11 -16.04
CA MET A 214 -24.83 -34.95 -16.97
C MET A 214 -24.03 -35.24 -18.25
N LEU A 215 -23.40 -34.23 -18.86
CA LEU A 215 -22.55 -34.43 -20.04
C LEU A 215 -21.38 -35.39 -19.75
N LYS A 216 -20.72 -35.25 -18.60
CA LYS A 216 -19.66 -36.19 -18.19
C LYS A 216 -20.18 -37.62 -18.07
N VAL A 217 -21.27 -37.83 -17.33
CA VAL A 217 -21.88 -39.16 -17.13
C VAL A 217 -22.33 -39.77 -18.47
N THR A 218 -22.95 -38.98 -19.34
CA THR A 218 -23.36 -39.47 -20.67
C THR A 218 -22.16 -39.84 -21.55
N ASN A 219 -21.06 -39.08 -21.50
CA ASN A 219 -19.84 -39.39 -22.23
C ASN A 219 -19.17 -40.66 -21.70
N GLU A 220 -19.08 -40.81 -20.37
CA GLU A 220 -18.58 -42.02 -19.72
C GLU A 220 -19.42 -43.25 -20.08
N ALA A 221 -20.76 -43.13 -20.04
CA ALA A 221 -21.66 -44.19 -20.45
C ALA A 221 -21.52 -44.52 -21.95
N ALA A 222 -21.37 -43.52 -22.82
CA ALA A 222 -21.14 -43.73 -24.25
C ALA A 222 -19.81 -44.45 -24.51
N LEU A 223 -18.74 -44.08 -23.80
CA LEU A 223 -17.44 -44.77 -23.85
C LEU A 223 -17.55 -46.22 -23.36
N ALA A 224 -18.28 -46.46 -22.27
CA ALA A 224 -18.53 -47.81 -21.75
C ALA A 224 -19.31 -48.67 -22.77
N VAL A 225 -20.37 -48.13 -23.37
CA VAL A 225 -21.13 -48.81 -24.44
C VAL A 225 -20.26 -49.09 -25.65
N LEU A 226 -19.38 -48.17 -26.03
CA LEU A 226 -18.43 -48.38 -27.13
C LEU A 226 -17.41 -49.48 -26.80
N GLY A 227 -16.93 -49.53 -25.56
CA GLY A 227 -16.11 -50.62 -25.05
C GLY A 227 -16.82 -51.98 -25.14
N LEU A 228 -18.05 -52.07 -24.63
CA LEU A 228 -18.87 -53.27 -24.71
C LEU A 228 -19.17 -53.70 -26.16
N LYS A 229 -19.41 -52.76 -27.07
CA LYS A 229 -19.58 -53.06 -28.50
C LYS A 229 -18.31 -53.65 -29.12
N ASN A 230 -17.14 -53.14 -28.75
CA ASN A 230 -15.87 -53.70 -29.23
C ASN A 230 -15.67 -55.13 -28.71
N ASP A 231 -15.92 -55.36 -27.42
CA ASP A 231 -15.77 -56.68 -26.82
C ASP A 231 -16.79 -57.68 -27.38
N LEU A 232 -18.03 -57.25 -27.65
CA LEU A 232 -19.03 -58.04 -28.36
C LEU A 232 -18.55 -58.41 -29.77
N ALA A 233 -18.00 -57.46 -30.52
CA ALA A 233 -17.45 -57.73 -31.86
C ALA A 233 -16.27 -58.71 -31.81
N LYS A 234 -15.40 -58.64 -30.78
CA LYS A 234 -14.33 -59.64 -30.58
C LYS A 234 -14.91 -61.03 -30.28
N LEU A 235 -15.93 -61.11 -29.42
CA LEU A 235 -16.57 -62.36 -29.06
C LEU A 235 -17.28 -63.00 -30.26
N GLU A 236 -18.01 -62.22 -31.05
CA GLU A 236 -18.65 -62.69 -32.29
C GLU A 236 -17.63 -63.23 -33.30
N ARG A 237 -16.49 -62.53 -33.48
CA ARG A 237 -15.40 -63.02 -34.34
C ARG A 237 -14.84 -64.35 -33.83
N SER A 238 -14.55 -64.45 -32.53
CA SER A 238 -14.06 -65.68 -31.91
C SER A 238 -15.06 -66.83 -32.05
N TYR A 239 -16.35 -66.56 -31.80
CA TYR A 239 -17.42 -67.54 -31.97
C TYR A 239 -17.52 -68.02 -33.42
N ASN A 240 -17.52 -67.11 -34.40
CA ASN A 240 -17.56 -67.46 -35.81
C ASN A 240 -16.33 -68.27 -36.24
N GLN A 241 -15.14 -67.93 -35.73
CA GLN A 241 -13.93 -68.70 -35.97
C GLN A 241 -14.03 -70.12 -35.40
N SER A 242 -14.48 -70.27 -34.15
CA SER A 242 -14.70 -71.58 -33.53
C SER A 242 -15.76 -72.38 -34.28
N ARG A 243 -16.87 -71.76 -34.68
CA ARG A 243 -17.94 -72.40 -35.46
C ARG A 243 -17.43 -72.91 -36.81
N THR A 244 -16.68 -72.09 -37.54
CA THR A 244 -16.09 -72.52 -38.82
C THR A 244 -15.09 -73.65 -38.63
N MET A 245 -14.32 -73.65 -37.54
CA MET A 245 -13.42 -74.75 -37.20
C MET A 245 -14.19 -76.04 -36.87
N CYS A 246 -15.27 -75.96 -36.08
CA CYS A 246 -16.14 -77.09 -35.81
C CYS A 246 -16.73 -77.69 -37.09
N LEU A 247 -17.26 -76.86 -37.99
CA LEU A 247 -17.79 -77.32 -39.28
C LEU A 247 -16.72 -78.00 -40.15
N LYS A 248 -15.47 -77.50 -40.13
CA LYS A 248 -14.36 -78.15 -40.82
C LYS A 248 -14.05 -79.52 -40.24
N MET A 249 -14.02 -79.63 -38.90
CA MET A 249 -13.77 -80.90 -38.21
C MET A 249 -14.92 -81.89 -38.40
N GLU A 250 -16.17 -81.42 -38.39
CA GLU A 250 -17.33 -82.23 -38.71
C GLU A 250 -17.26 -82.76 -40.14
N LYS A 251 -16.93 -81.91 -41.12
CA LYS A 251 -16.72 -82.34 -42.50
C LYS A 251 -15.59 -83.37 -42.61
N LEU A 252 -14.48 -83.16 -41.91
CA LEU A 252 -13.38 -84.12 -41.90
C LEU A 252 -13.82 -85.46 -41.30
N LEU A 253 -14.53 -85.42 -40.17
CA LEU A 253 -15.10 -86.60 -39.52
C LEU A 253 -16.07 -87.35 -40.44
N THR A 254 -16.98 -86.65 -41.13
CA THR A 254 -17.92 -87.30 -42.07
C THR A 254 -17.17 -87.93 -43.24
N THR A 255 -16.18 -87.24 -43.82
CA THR A 255 -15.36 -87.82 -44.90
C THR A 255 -14.56 -89.04 -44.44
N THR A 256 -13.99 -89.02 -43.23
CA THR A 256 -13.30 -90.19 -42.66
C THR A 256 -14.28 -91.33 -42.38
N LYS A 257 -15.48 -91.03 -41.87
CA LYS A 257 -16.51 -92.05 -41.66
C LYS A 257 -16.94 -92.68 -42.99
N GLU A 258 -17.17 -91.87 -44.02
CA GLU A 258 -17.49 -92.33 -45.37
C GLU A 258 -16.38 -93.23 -45.91
N THR A 259 -15.11 -92.83 -45.84
CA THR A 259 -14.00 -93.65 -46.32
C THR A 259 -13.84 -94.95 -45.55
N ILE A 260 -14.06 -94.96 -44.23
CA ILE A 260 -14.08 -96.20 -43.44
C ILE A 260 -15.22 -97.09 -43.93
N THR A 261 -16.44 -96.56 -44.07
CA THR A 261 -17.59 -97.36 -44.52
C THR A 261 -17.43 -97.91 -45.92
N THR A 262 -16.81 -97.15 -46.85
CA THR A 262 -16.53 -97.64 -48.21
C THR A 262 -15.46 -98.72 -48.20
N ASN A 263 -14.38 -98.53 -47.42
CA ASN A 263 -13.33 -99.54 -47.28
C ASN A 263 -13.85 -100.84 -46.65
N ASP A 264 -14.69 -100.74 -45.61
CA ASP A 264 -15.33 -101.90 -44.99
C ASP A 264 -16.25 -102.62 -46.00
N LEU A 265 -17.02 -101.87 -46.79
CA LEU A 265 -17.91 -102.43 -47.80
C LEU A 265 -17.13 -103.10 -48.95
N ASP A 266 -16.03 -102.50 -49.40
CA ASP A 266 -15.15 -103.10 -50.41
C ASP A 266 -14.43 -104.34 -49.88
N LYS A 267 -14.01 -104.34 -48.61
CA LYS A 267 -13.51 -105.53 -47.93
C LYS A 267 -14.57 -106.63 -47.94
N GLU A 268 -15.80 -106.36 -47.50
CA GLU A 268 -16.87 -107.37 -47.49
C GLU A 268 -17.19 -107.89 -48.90
N ARG A 269 -17.22 -107.01 -49.92
CA ARG A 269 -17.36 -107.42 -51.34
C ARG A 269 -16.23 -108.33 -51.80
N ALA A 270 -14.98 -108.03 -51.42
CA ALA A 270 -13.83 -108.87 -51.75
C ALA A 270 -13.96 -110.26 -51.08
N LEU A 271 -14.38 -110.31 -49.81
CA LEU A 271 -14.63 -111.57 -49.10
C LEU A 271 -15.71 -112.41 -49.79
N ASP A 272 -16.82 -111.78 -50.17
CA ASP A 272 -17.89 -112.44 -50.92
C ASP A 272 -17.42 -112.93 -52.29
N GLY A 273 -16.63 -112.12 -53.01
CA GLY A 273 -16.03 -112.51 -54.28
C GLY A 273 -15.15 -113.76 -54.17
N VAL A 274 -14.29 -113.82 -53.15
CA VAL A 274 -13.46 -115.01 -52.86
C VAL A 274 -14.33 -116.22 -52.55
N GLN A 275 -15.36 -116.07 -51.71
CA GLN A 275 -16.25 -117.17 -51.34
C GLN A 275 -17.04 -117.70 -52.54
N ILE A 276 -17.52 -116.81 -53.42
CA ILE A 276 -18.21 -117.18 -54.65
C ILE A 276 -17.27 -117.96 -55.56
N MET A 277 -16.03 -117.48 -55.78
CA MET A 277 -15.04 -118.18 -56.59
C MET A 277 -14.71 -119.57 -56.03
N TYR A 278 -14.50 -119.68 -54.72
CA TYR A 278 -14.27 -120.97 -54.06
C TYR A 278 -15.43 -121.94 -54.30
N ARG A 279 -16.67 -121.51 -54.05
CA ARG A 279 -17.87 -122.34 -54.28
C ARG A 279 -18.04 -122.76 -55.74
N LEU A 280 -17.76 -121.88 -56.70
CA LEU A 280 -17.82 -122.21 -58.13
C LEU A 280 -16.79 -123.28 -58.51
N LEU A 281 -15.57 -123.20 -57.97
CA LEU A 281 -14.52 -124.20 -58.21
C LEU A 281 -14.82 -125.54 -57.54
N CYS A 282 -15.39 -125.53 -56.33
CA CYS A 282 -15.88 -126.74 -55.66
C CYS A 282 -16.99 -127.42 -56.47
N LYS A 283 -17.98 -126.65 -56.94
CA LYS A 283 -19.04 -127.16 -57.84
C LYS A 283 -18.48 -127.77 -59.12
N ARG A 284 -17.45 -127.16 -59.72
CA ARG A 284 -16.80 -127.71 -60.93
C ARG A 284 -16.14 -129.07 -60.67
N ARG A 285 -15.59 -129.28 -59.47
CA ARG A 285 -14.94 -130.52 -59.04
C ARG A 285 -15.92 -131.56 -58.49
N ASP A 286 -17.21 -131.24 -58.44
CA ASP A 286 -18.26 -132.06 -57.79
C ASP A 286 -17.94 -132.37 -56.32
N MET A 287 -17.37 -131.37 -55.61
CA MET A 287 -17.08 -131.44 -54.18
C MET A 287 -17.99 -130.46 -53.41
N GLU A 288 -18.44 -130.87 -52.23
CA GLU A 288 -19.15 -129.95 -51.35
C GLU A 288 -18.18 -128.94 -50.71
N PRO A 289 -18.57 -127.66 -50.59
CA PRO A 289 -17.70 -126.63 -50.02
C PRO A 289 -17.56 -126.79 -48.50
N GLU A 290 -16.36 -127.15 -48.03
CA GLU A 290 -16.04 -127.33 -46.61
C GLU A 290 -15.71 -126.00 -45.88
N PHE A 291 -15.15 -125.01 -46.59
CA PHE A 291 -14.68 -123.76 -45.97
C PHE A 291 -15.72 -122.63 -46.01
N GLY A 292 -15.90 -121.97 -44.86
CA GLY A 292 -16.78 -120.81 -44.70
C GLY A 292 -16.08 -119.47 -44.98
N ARG A 293 -16.87 -118.39 -45.00
CA ARG A 293 -16.42 -117.01 -45.32
C ARG A 293 -15.23 -116.50 -44.47
N ARG A 294 -15.03 -117.04 -43.26
CA ARG A 294 -13.95 -116.62 -42.34
C ARG A 294 -12.63 -117.36 -42.58
N ASP A 295 -12.65 -118.50 -43.26
CA ASP A 295 -11.45 -119.29 -43.58
C ASP A 295 -10.86 -118.88 -44.94
N LEU A 296 -10.53 -117.59 -45.06
CA LEU A 296 -10.04 -116.96 -46.29
C LEU A 296 -8.78 -117.61 -46.86
N GLU A 297 -7.78 -117.82 -46.01
CA GLU A 297 -6.46 -118.32 -46.45
C GLU A 297 -6.59 -119.71 -47.08
N LYS A 298 -7.33 -120.61 -46.43
CA LYS A 298 -7.56 -121.97 -46.94
C LYS A 298 -8.38 -121.96 -48.23
N SER A 299 -9.39 -121.08 -48.31
CA SER A 299 -10.21 -120.89 -49.51
C SER A 299 -9.37 -120.36 -50.68
N LEU A 300 -8.50 -119.38 -50.43
CA LEU A 300 -7.58 -118.81 -51.43
C LEU A 300 -6.52 -119.84 -51.85
N ASP A 301 -5.96 -120.62 -50.94
CA ASP A 301 -5.00 -121.68 -51.26
C ASP A 301 -5.63 -122.79 -52.12
N PHE A 302 -6.91 -123.10 -51.88
CA PHE A 302 -7.66 -124.02 -52.75
C PHE A 302 -7.90 -123.41 -54.13
N ILE A 303 -8.39 -122.16 -54.18
CA ILE A 303 -8.60 -121.42 -55.44
C ILE A 303 -7.29 -121.38 -56.24
N LYS A 304 -6.17 -121.00 -55.61
CA LYS A 304 -4.85 -120.92 -56.24
C LYS A 304 -4.43 -122.27 -56.82
N ARG A 305 -4.50 -123.35 -56.03
CA ARG A 305 -4.16 -124.70 -56.48
C ARG A 305 -5.01 -125.14 -57.67
N GLU A 306 -6.31 -124.90 -57.61
CA GLU A 306 -7.21 -125.31 -58.68
C GLU A 306 -7.03 -124.44 -59.94
N VAL A 307 -6.90 -123.12 -59.81
CA VAL A 307 -6.59 -122.24 -60.94
C VAL A 307 -5.26 -122.63 -61.58
N GLU A 308 -4.22 -122.94 -60.81
CA GLU A 308 -2.96 -123.45 -61.35
C GLU A 308 -3.13 -124.77 -62.11
N LEU A 309 -3.95 -125.70 -61.59
CA LEU A 309 -4.29 -126.94 -62.29
C LEU A 309 -5.04 -126.66 -63.59
N LEU A 310 -6.02 -125.75 -63.58
CA LEU A 310 -6.77 -125.34 -64.76
C LEU A 310 -5.86 -124.70 -65.81
N VAL A 311 -4.97 -123.80 -65.40
CA VAL A 311 -3.97 -123.20 -66.28
C VAL A 311 -3.05 -124.28 -66.85
N ARG A 312 -2.62 -125.27 -66.06
CA ARG A 312 -1.81 -126.40 -66.55
C ARG A 312 -2.58 -127.27 -67.54
N VAL A 313 -3.87 -127.55 -67.30
CA VAL A 313 -4.73 -128.30 -68.22
C VAL A 313 -4.94 -127.52 -69.52
N LEU A 314 -5.20 -126.22 -69.42
CA LEU A 314 -5.41 -125.34 -70.57
C LEU A 314 -4.12 -125.25 -71.42
N ARG A 315 -2.95 -125.10 -70.79
CA ARG A 315 -1.64 -125.19 -71.47
C ARG A 315 -1.43 -126.54 -72.16
N LYS A 316 -1.81 -127.66 -71.52
CA LYS A 316 -1.73 -129.01 -72.14
C LYS A 316 -2.76 -129.20 -73.28
N ALA A 317 -3.94 -128.61 -73.17
CA ALA A 317 -4.97 -128.62 -74.22
C ALA A 317 -4.53 -127.78 -75.42
N GLN A 318 -3.93 -126.61 -75.19
CA GLN A 318 -3.31 -125.77 -76.22
C GLN A 318 -2.12 -126.50 -76.87
N ALA A 319 -1.29 -127.22 -76.09
CA ALA A 319 -0.21 -128.04 -76.64
C ALA A 319 -0.72 -129.23 -77.49
N LYS A 320 -1.88 -129.82 -77.15
CA LYS A 320 -2.54 -130.85 -77.97
C LYS A 320 -3.27 -130.28 -79.20
N GLN A 321 -3.81 -129.06 -79.12
CA GLN A 321 -4.38 -128.34 -80.26
C GLN A 321 -3.28 -127.88 -81.25
N SER A 322 -2.04 -127.64 -80.79
CA SER A 322 -0.91 -127.37 -81.69
C SER A 322 -0.38 -128.61 -82.45
N SER A 323 -0.71 -129.84 -82.04
CA SER A 323 -0.34 -131.09 -82.73
C SER A 323 -1.41 -131.67 -83.66
N HIS A 324 -2.54 -130.98 -83.84
CA HIS A 324 -3.61 -131.34 -84.79
C HIS A 324 -4.04 -130.07 -85.56
N LYS A 325 -3.31 -129.73 -86.64
CA LYS A 325 -3.82 -128.84 -87.72
C LYS A 325 -4.99 -129.55 -88.43
N PRO A 326 -5.91 -128.89 -89.19
CA PRO A 326 -5.86 -127.54 -89.78
C PRO A 326 -7.21 -126.78 -89.74
N GLY A 327 -7.27 -125.58 -90.37
CA GLY A 327 -8.50 -125.14 -91.06
C GLY A 327 -9.07 -123.77 -90.70
N LYS A 328 -8.57 -122.75 -91.42
CA LYS A 328 -9.26 -121.54 -91.93
C LYS A 328 -10.67 -121.21 -91.38
N HIS A 329 -10.83 -120.02 -90.79
CA HIS A 329 -11.63 -118.95 -91.39
C HIS A 329 -11.33 -117.59 -90.73
N ALA A 330 -10.88 -116.63 -91.56
CA ALA A 330 -10.90 -115.20 -91.30
C ALA A 330 -12.35 -114.70 -91.35
N THR A 331 -12.81 -113.79 -90.50
CA THR A 331 -12.80 -112.31 -90.63
C THR A 331 -13.72 -111.85 -89.48
N HIS A 332 -13.66 -110.67 -88.85
CA HIS A 332 -13.43 -109.32 -89.36
C HIS A 332 -13.10 -108.45 -88.13
N GLU A 333 -12.04 -107.66 -88.22
CA GLU A 333 -11.76 -106.54 -87.32
C GLU A 333 -12.69 -105.38 -87.69
N ASP A 334 -13.07 -104.55 -86.73
CA ASP A 334 -13.10 -103.10 -86.93
C ASP A 334 -12.98 -102.37 -85.57
N PRO A 335 -12.39 -101.17 -85.54
CA PRO A 335 -11.61 -100.65 -84.43
C PRO A 335 -12.38 -99.65 -83.54
N PRO A 336 -11.81 -99.26 -82.38
CA PRO A 336 -12.48 -98.47 -81.36
C PRO A 336 -12.41 -96.96 -81.63
N CYS A 337 -13.43 -96.23 -81.18
CA CYS A 337 -13.34 -94.83 -80.81
C CYS A 337 -13.08 -94.69 -79.30
#